data_AF-K0SC30-F1
#
_entry.id   AF-K0SC30-F1
#
_cell.length_a   1.000
_cell.length_b   1.000
_cell.length_c   1.000
_cell.angle_alpha   90.00
_cell.angle_beta   90.00
_cell.angle_gamma   90.00
#
_symmetry.space_group_name_H-M   'P 1'
#
loop_
_entity.id
_entity.type
_entity.pdbx_description
1 polymer ?
#
loop_
_entity_poly.entity_id
_entity_poly.type
_entity_poly.pdbx_seq_one_letter_code
_entity_poly.pdbx_strand_id
1 'polypeptide(L)'
;MKSVTFRQSRLCRGWRSLCVSSSMTLMTLTWLAVFIYQAQALSVTRRKSIAQASSAILTASGINPQACSAEGLASKLSLRDPAQLKNSVFNIPPAAQTYPEFMRGDWDVEMRYRGFVFPSKTIPKDKLVANVGIPGFQKLSIAQIGDVGKESANYRLMIDESTGLEDRKLSLSSSIDSHLGYEAVREVVYDVKDNPNRLSVDFIPQRTRNANRIELFYNGRDAELVASTESASGKTVFVCSEFTRQVTFGLSQEFGVARQAVTNYGHFWTWKSGGRPDELTGNLLTAAYLDPQDPMFFDEPSKPVVVYSHDLVHPLPHCYVVGSPLLERKSQSYVLIAFGKETTSQSNRTEGSAAGLPFFGEVAK
;
A
#
# COMPACT_ATOMS: atom_id res chain seq x y z
N MET A 1 -8.76 -70.91 -44.49
CA MET A 1 -8.36 -69.84 -45.43
C MET A 1 -6.87 -69.59 -45.26
N LYS A 2 -6.16 -69.52 -46.39
CA LYS A 2 -4.71 -69.78 -46.52
C LYS A 2 -3.84 -68.65 -45.93
N SER A 3 -2.86 -69.03 -45.11
CA SER A 3 -1.64 -68.26 -44.83
C SER A 3 -0.57 -68.64 -45.84
N VAL A 4 0.18 -67.66 -46.37
CA VAL A 4 1.55 -67.89 -46.88
C VAL A 4 2.39 -66.61 -46.70
N THR A 5 3.57 -66.87 -46.14
CA THR A 5 4.74 -66.09 -45.75
C THR A 5 5.41 -65.32 -46.90
N PHE A 6 6.03 -64.17 -46.60
CA PHE A 6 7.02 -63.54 -47.49
C PHE A 6 8.42 -63.59 -46.87
N ARG A 7 9.42 -63.91 -47.71
CA ARG A 7 10.78 -64.34 -47.37
C ARG A 7 11.80 -63.24 -47.69
N GLN A 8 12.87 -63.19 -46.90
CA GLN A 8 14.10 -62.42 -47.15
C GLN A 8 14.75 -62.69 -48.51
N SER A 9 15.47 -61.70 -49.07
CA SER A 9 16.78 -61.94 -49.69
C SER A 9 17.65 -60.67 -49.75
N ARG A 10 18.96 -60.91 -49.65
CA ARG A 10 20.11 -59.98 -49.61
C ARG A 10 20.68 -59.72 -51.02
N LEU A 11 21.65 -58.78 -51.08
CA LEU A 11 22.85 -58.66 -51.95
C LEU A 11 22.88 -57.32 -52.70
N CYS A 12 23.76 -56.35 -52.37
CA CYS A 12 25.23 -56.28 -52.46
C CYS A 12 25.75 -55.69 -53.79
N ARG A 13 26.47 -54.56 -53.71
CA ARG A 13 27.79 -54.20 -54.34
C ARG A 13 27.83 -52.81 -55.00
N GLY A 14 28.95 -52.12 -54.79
CA GLY A 14 29.45 -50.99 -55.59
C GLY A 14 29.93 -49.81 -54.73
N TRP A 15 31.15 -49.81 -54.18
CA TRP A 15 32.37 -49.21 -54.77
C TRP A 15 32.17 -47.79 -55.37
N ARG A 16 32.65 -46.75 -54.68
CA ARG A 16 33.78 -45.89 -55.13
C ARG A 16 34.06 -44.68 -54.23
N SER A 17 35.36 -44.45 -54.04
CA SER A 17 36.09 -43.19 -53.80
C SER A 17 35.85 -42.38 -52.53
N LEU A 18 36.74 -42.60 -51.56
CA LEU A 18 37.36 -41.54 -50.78
C LEU A 18 38.23 -40.64 -51.69
N CYS A 19 37.90 -39.35 -51.77
CA CYS A 19 38.85 -38.24 -51.92
C CYS A 19 38.03 -36.95 -51.84
N VAL A 20 38.06 -36.27 -50.70
CA VAL A 20 38.23 -34.81 -50.51
C VAL A 20 38.21 -34.61 -48.99
N SER A 21 39.39 -34.73 -48.39
CA SER A 21 39.70 -34.18 -47.06
C SER A 21 40.57 -32.95 -47.30
N SER A 22 40.42 -31.92 -46.44
CA SER A 22 41.33 -30.76 -46.29
C SER A 22 40.87 -29.40 -46.84
N SER A 23 39.59 -29.02 -46.73
CA SER A 23 39.19 -27.60 -46.95
C SER A 23 38.04 -27.06 -46.08
N MET A 24 37.61 -27.77 -45.02
CA MET A 24 36.52 -27.30 -44.13
C MET A 24 36.92 -27.14 -42.66
N THR A 25 38.21 -26.88 -42.39
CA THR A 25 38.69 -26.65 -41.01
C THR A 25 39.38 -25.30 -40.80
N LEU A 26 39.50 -24.46 -41.84
CA LEU A 26 40.11 -23.12 -41.70
C LEU A 26 39.13 -21.94 -41.73
N MET A 27 37.84 -22.13 -42.07
CA MET A 27 36.86 -21.02 -42.08
C MET A 27 36.05 -20.87 -40.79
N THR A 28 36.08 -21.83 -39.87
CA THR A 28 35.35 -21.76 -38.60
C THR A 28 36.18 -21.20 -37.43
N LEU A 29 37.50 -21.12 -37.58
CA LEU A 29 38.39 -20.57 -36.54
C LEU A 29 38.63 -19.05 -36.67
N THR A 30 38.40 -18.45 -37.83
CA THR A 30 38.53 -17.00 -38.03
C THR A 30 37.30 -16.20 -37.60
N TRP A 31 36.11 -16.81 -37.58
CA TRP A 31 34.89 -16.14 -37.11
C TRP A 31 34.74 -16.08 -35.59
N LEU A 32 35.36 -17.00 -34.83
CA LEU A 32 35.36 -16.93 -33.36
C LEU A 32 36.33 -15.88 -32.81
N ALA A 33 37.42 -15.56 -33.51
CA ALA A 33 38.41 -14.59 -33.06
C ALA A 33 37.94 -13.13 -33.18
N VAL A 34 37.06 -12.83 -34.15
CA VAL A 34 36.52 -11.47 -34.35
C VAL A 34 35.46 -11.12 -33.29
N PHE A 35 34.69 -12.09 -32.79
CA PHE A 35 33.70 -11.85 -31.74
C PHE A 35 34.32 -11.64 -30.35
N ILE A 36 35.48 -12.23 -30.06
CA ILE A 36 36.17 -12.05 -28.77
C ILE A 36 36.87 -10.68 -28.70
N TYR A 37 37.32 -10.13 -29.82
CA TYR A 37 38.02 -8.83 -29.84
C TYR A 37 37.08 -7.61 -29.74
N GLN A 38 35.84 -7.68 -30.23
CA GLN A 38 34.86 -6.59 -30.05
C GLN A 38 34.22 -6.57 -28.64
N ALA A 39 34.24 -7.69 -27.91
CA ALA A 39 33.73 -7.75 -26.54
C ALA A 39 34.70 -7.15 -25.49
N GLN A 40 35.98 -6.99 -25.81
CA GLN A 40 36.99 -6.45 -24.89
C GLN A 40 37.30 -4.96 -25.08
N ALA A 41 36.86 -4.34 -26.18
CA ALA A 41 37.00 -2.89 -26.40
C ALA A 41 35.87 -2.06 -25.74
N LEU A 42 34.75 -2.69 -25.35
CA LEU A 42 33.63 -2.03 -24.66
C LEU A 42 33.71 -2.11 -23.12
N SER A 43 34.69 -2.84 -22.57
CA SER A 43 34.86 -3.01 -21.12
C SER A 43 35.92 -2.10 -20.49
N VAL A 44 36.68 -1.34 -21.29
CA VAL A 44 37.77 -0.47 -20.81
C VAL A 44 37.42 1.03 -20.82
N THR A 45 36.35 1.45 -21.49
CA THR A 45 35.88 2.85 -21.50
C THR A 45 34.81 3.15 -20.44
N ARG A 46 34.45 2.18 -19.59
CA ARG A 46 33.49 2.33 -18.47
C ARG A 46 34.12 2.27 -17.07
N ARG A 47 35.46 2.31 -16.99
CA ARG A 47 36.22 2.28 -15.71
C ARG A 47 37.10 3.51 -15.48
N LYS A 48 36.78 4.66 -16.08
CA LYS A 48 37.44 5.95 -15.80
C LYS A 48 36.50 7.09 -15.42
N SER A 49 35.26 6.80 -15.05
CA SER A 49 34.32 7.76 -14.43
C SER A 49 33.94 7.40 -12.98
N ILE A 50 34.56 6.39 -12.37
CA ILE A 50 34.30 5.95 -10.98
C ILE A 50 35.58 6.07 -10.14
N ALA A 51 36.31 7.18 -10.29
CA ALA A 51 37.49 7.47 -9.45
C ALA A 51 37.48 8.92 -8.90
N GLN A 52 36.31 9.56 -8.91
CA GLN A 52 36.06 10.86 -8.25
C GLN A 52 34.78 10.85 -7.40
N ALA A 53 34.25 9.67 -7.06
CA ALA A 53 33.14 9.52 -6.11
C ALA A 53 33.60 8.93 -4.76
N SER A 54 34.90 9.01 -4.46
CA SER A 54 35.47 8.54 -3.18
C SER A 54 35.41 9.65 -2.14
N SER A 55 34.20 10.12 -1.81
CA SER A 55 33.85 10.91 -0.60
C SER A 55 32.33 11.04 -0.49
N ALA A 56 31.62 9.92 -0.48
CA ALA A 56 30.20 9.87 -0.10
C ALA A 56 29.83 8.46 0.36
N ILE A 57 30.47 7.99 1.44
CA ILE A 57 30.02 6.82 2.20
C ILE A 57 29.72 7.33 3.61
N LEU A 58 28.45 7.61 3.87
CA LEU A 58 27.73 7.54 5.16
C LEU A 58 26.45 8.41 5.12
N THR A 59 25.44 7.97 4.39
CA THR A 59 24.01 8.21 4.71
C THR A 59 23.17 7.17 3.98
N ALA A 60 23.21 5.92 4.46
CA ALA A 60 22.14 4.97 4.19
C ALA A 60 20.98 5.32 5.13
N SER A 61 20.26 6.38 4.78
CA SER A 61 18.99 6.75 5.40
C SER A 61 18.09 7.07 4.22
N GLY A 62 17.04 6.27 4.01
CA GLY A 62 16.00 6.52 3.00
C GLY A 62 15.17 7.78 3.28
N ILE A 63 15.69 8.69 4.10
CA ILE A 63 15.16 10.00 4.41
C ILE A 63 16.02 10.95 3.60
N ASN A 64 15.53 11.45 2.47
CA ASN A 64 16.23 12.50 1.75
C ASN A 64 16.21 13.76 2.64
N PRO A 65 17.36 14.26 3.14
CA PRO A 65 17.39 15.47 3.95
C PRO A 65 17.21 16.73 3.11
N GLN A 66 16.92 16.62 1.81
CA GLN A 66 16.50 17.76 1.00
C GLN A 66 15.18 18.31 1.54
N ALA A 67 15.34 19.35 2.36
CA ALA A 67 14.34 20.30 2.75
C ALA A 67 13.39 20.61 1.58
N CYS A 68 12.09 20.36 1.80
CA CYS A 68 10.97 21.06 1.18
C CYS A 68 11.21 21.40 -0.29
N SER A 69 11.47 20.37 -1.11
CA SER A 69 11.48 20.62 -2.56
C SER A 69 10.08 21.12 -2.95
N ALA A 70 9.99 22.08 -3.88
CA ALA A 70 8.71 22.66 -4.29
C ALA A 70 7.70 21.60 -4.77
N GLU A 71 8.18 20.42 -5.17
CA GLU A 71 7.42 19.26 -5.65
C GLU A 71 7.37 18.09 -4.65
N GLY A 72 7.92 18.26 -3.45
CA GLY A 72 8.01 17.25 -2.40
C GLY A 72 6.65 16.81 -1.85
N LEU A 73 6.62 15.66 -1.17
CA LEU A 73 5.40 15.13 -0.58
C LEU A 73 4.78 16.11 0.43
N ALA A 74 5.60 16.72 1.28
CA ALA A 74 5.13 17.71 2.24
C ALA A 74 4.50 18.93 1.55
N SER A 75 5.10 19.41 0.45
CA SER A 75 4.56 20.49 -0.37
C SER A 75 3.17 20.13 -0.92
N LYS A 76 3.01 18.93 -1.49
CA LYS A 76 1.72 18.43 -2.02
C LYS A 76 0.64 18.36 -0.93
N LEU A 77 0.97 17.82 0.24
CA LEU A 77 0.01 17.75 1.36
C LEU A 77 -0.33 19.14 1.91
N SER A 78 0.61 20.09 1.87
CA SER A 78 0.39 21.46 2.33
C SER A 78 -0.65 22.22 1.51
N LEU A 79 -0.88 21.83 0.25
CA LEU A 79 -1.92 22.40 -0.61
C LEU A 79 -3.35 22.10 -0.11
N ARG A 80 -3.51 21.09 0.76
CA ARG A 80 -4.81 20.64 1.30
C ARG A 80 -5.85 20.32 0.21
N ASP A 81 -5.38 19.97 -0.98
CA ASP A 81 -6.22 19.59 -2.11
C ASP A 81 -6.14 18.06 -2.31
N PRO A 82 -7.20 17.31 -1.97
CA PRO A 82 -7.23 15.85 -2.11
C PRO A 82 -7.06 15.39 -3.57
N ALA A 83 -7.35 16.24 -4.57
CA ALA A 83 -7.14 15.91 -5.98
C ALA A 83 -5.64 15.85 -6.37
N GLN A 84 -4.74 16.37 -5.52
CA GLN A 84 -3.28 16.30 -5.71
C GLN A 84 -2.68 14.97 -5.25
N LEU A 85 -3.44 14.17 -4.49
CA LEU A 85 -3.05 12.83 -4.06
C LEU A 85 -3.21 11.85 -5.23
N LYS A 86 -2.43 12.04 -6.30
CA LYS A 86 -2.53 11.21 -7.51
C LYS A 86 -1.91 9.83 -7.26
N ASN A 87 -2.47 8.81 -7.90
CA ASN A 87 -1.94 7.45 -7.85
C ASN A 87 -0.52 7.41 -8.44
N SER A 88 0.37 6.61 -7.84
CA SER A 88 1.69 6.35 -8.42
C SER A 88 1.54 5.33 -9.55
N VAL A 89 1.76 5.79 -10.79
CA VAL A 89 1.70 4.94 -12.00
C VAL A 89 3.02 4.18 -12.20
N PHE A 90 4.10 4.60 -11.55
CA PHE A 90 5.41 3.97 -11.67
C PHE A 90 5.56 2.81 -10.68
N ASN A 91 5.63 1.59 -11.19
CA ASN A 91 5.82 0.37 -10.41
C ASN A 91 7.31 0.01 -10.29
N ILE A 92 8.10 0.93 -9.72
CA ILE A 92 9.48 0.62 -9.35
C ILE A 92 9.43 0.09 -7.92
N PRO A 93 9.84 -1.18 -7.68
CA PRO A 93 9.77 -1.76 -6.33
C PRO A 93 10.50 -0.87 -5.32
N PRO A 94 9.80 -0.29 -4.33
CA PRO A 94 10.44 0.63 -3.40
C PRO A 94 11.37 -0.11 -2.42
N ALA A 95 12.28 0.61 -1.78
CA ALA A 95 12.96 0.12 -0.60
C ALA A 95 11.99 0.06 0.59
N ALA A 96 12.34 -0.64 1.67
CA ALA A 96 11.57 -0.59 2.91
C ALA A 96 11.52 0.83 3.48
N GLN A 97 10.40 1.21 4.10
CA GLN A 97 10.28 2.48 4.81
C GLN A 97 11.15 2.47 6.06
N THR A 98 12.01 3.48 6.20
CA THR A 98 12.74 3.76 7.44
C THR A 98 12.14 4.98 8.12
N TYR A 99 11.87 4.87 9.42
CA TYR A 99 11.30 5.93 10.23
C TYR A 99 12.39 6.71 10.98
N PRO A 100 12.16 8.02 11.22
CA PRO A 100 13.11 8.88 11.94
C PRO A 100 13.20 8.48 13.42
N GLU A 101 14.30 8.90 14.06
CA GLU A 101 14.63 8.54 15.45
C GLU A 101 13.50 8.85 16.44
N PHE A 102 12.84 10.01 16.31
CA PHE A 102 11.75 10.40 17.23
C PHE A 102 10.49 9.51 17.15
N MET A 103 10.39 8.65 16.12
CA MET A 103 9.29 7.69 15.98
C MET A 103 9.69 6.28 16.38
N ARG A 104 10.95 6.03 16.70
CA ARG A 104 11.40 4.69 17.09
C ARG A 104 10.85 4.34 18.48
N GLY A 105 10.64 3.06 18.73
CA GLY A 105 10.03 2.55 19.95
C GLY A 105 8.66 1.91 19.72
N ASP A 106 7.89 1.83 20.80
CA ASP A 106 6.61 1.14 20.88
C ASP A 106 5.53 2.13 21.27
N TRP A 107 4.52 2.25 20.42
CA TRP A 107 3.47 3.27 20.52
C TRP A 107 2.10 2.62 20.50
N ASP A 108 1.31 2.83 21.54
CA ASP A 108 -0.14 2.57 21.50
C ASP A 108 -0.83 3.71 20.75
N VAL A 109 -1.20 3.53 19.50
CA VAL A 109 -1.80 4.58 18.68
C VAL A 109 -3.32 4.45 18.69
N GLU A 110 -4.00 5.50 19.15
CA GLU A 110 -5.42 5.71 18.93
C GLU A 110 -5.63 6.40 17.58
N MET A 111 -6.25 5.68 16.64
CA MET A 111 -6.68 6.19 15.35
C MET A 111 -8.15 6.61 15.43
N ARG A 112 -8.45 7.88 15.15
CA ARG A 112 -9.81 8.44 15.19
C ARG A 112 -10.29 8.87 13.83
N TYR A 113 -11.44 8.35 13.40
CA TYR A 113 -12.04 8.75 12.13
C TYR A 113 -12.52 10.20 12.17
N ARG A 114 -12.19 10.97 11.12
CA ARG A 114 -12.59 12.39 11.00
C ARG A 114 -13.58 12.67 9.88
N GLY A 115 -13.59 11.85 8.85
CA GLY A 115 -14.51 12.00 7.73
C GLY A 115 -13.89 11.59 6.41
N PHE A 116 -14.55 12.00 5.33
CA PHE A 116 -14.21 11.63 3.97
C PHE A 116 -14.63 12.71 2.98
N VAL A 117 -14.01 12.70 1.79
CA VAL A 117 -14.36 13.58 0.67
C VAL A 117 -14.29 12.83 -0.65
N PHE A 118 -15.08 13.27 -1.64
CA PHE A 118 -15.02 12.80 -3.02
C PHE A 118 -14.37 13.90 -3.89
N PRO A 119 -13.09 13.78 -4.26
CA PRO A 119 -12.38 14.88 -4.90
C PRO A 119 -12.56 14.92 -6.42
N SER A 120 -13.16 13.88 -7.03
CA SER A 120 -13.44 13.88 -8.47
C SER A 120 -14.43 14.98 -8.84
N LYS A 121 -14.10 15.74 -9.89
CA LYS A 121 -14.99 16.73 -10.50
C LYS A 121 -15.75 16.18 -11.71
N THR A 122 -15.32 15.03 -12.22
CA THR A 122 -15.88 14.38 -13.42
C THR A 122 -16.94 13.35 -13.05
N ILE A 123 -16.76 12.63 -11.94
CA ILE A 123 -17.69 11.60 -11.48
C ILE A 123 -18.55 12.16 -10.33
N PRO A 124 -19.88 12.29 -10.52
CA PRO A 124 -20.79 12.71 -9.47
C PRO A 124 -20.77 11.78 -8.24
N LYS A 125 -20.90 12.35 -7.04
CA LYS A 125 -20.90 11.63 -5.75
C LYS A 125 -21.96 10.53 -5.69
N ASP A 126 -23.16 10.79 -6.18
CA ASP A 126 -24.27 9.82 -6.23
C ASP A 126 -23.91 8.58 -7.04
N LYS A 127 -23.18 8.73 -8.14
CA LYS A 127 -22.67 7.59 -8.93
C LYS A 127 -21.60 6.80 -8.19
N LEU A 128 -20.71 7.49 -7.45
CA LEU A 128 -19.66 6.84 -6.66
C LEU A 128 -20.26 6.02 -5.50
N VAL A 129 -21.25 6.57 -4.81
CA VAL A 129 -21.88 5.93 -3.64
C VAL A 129 -22.84 4.81 -4.03
N ALA A 130 -23.49 4.89 -5.20
CA ALA A 130 -24.41 3.86 -5.66
C ALA A 130 -23.72 2.58 -6.18
N ASN A 131 -22.43 2.63 -6.49
CA ASN A 131 -21.74 1.54 -7.18
C ASN A 131 -20.83 0.73 -6.24
N VAL A 132 -21.25 -0.50 -5.95
CA VAL A 132 -20.54 -1.45 -5.10
C VAL A 132 -19.18 -1.92 -5.64
N GLY A 133 -18.93 -1.69 -6.94
CA GLY A 133 -17.70 -2.03 -7.63
C GLY A 133 -16.61 -0.97 -7.51
N ILE A 134 -16.85 0.15 -6.82
CA ILE A 134 -15.88 1.23 -6.66
C ILE A 134 -15.13 1.09 -5.32
N PRO A 135 -13.79 1.16 -5.33
CA PRO A 135 -12.96 1.16 -4.12
C PRO A 135 -13.44 2.16 -3.07
N GLY A 136 -13.51 1.73 -1.81
CA GLY A 136 -14.00 2.53 -0.70
C GLY A 136 -15.18 1.89 0.01
N PHE A 137 -16.28 2.62 0.17
CA PHE A 137 -17.39 2.28 1.09
C PHE A 137 -18.02 0.90 0.91
N GLN A 138 -18.12 0.42 -0.33
CA GLN A 138 -18.85 -0.82 -0.63
C GLN A 138 -17.93 -1.95 -1.13
N LYS A 139 -16.75 -1.62 -1.66
CA LYS A 139 -15.82 -2.58 -2.25
C LYS A 139 -14.77 -3.05 -1.24
N LEU A 140 -15.19 -3.95 -0.35
CA LEU A 140 -14.37 -4.61 0.68
C LEU A 140 -13.59 -3.65 1.60
N SER A 141 -13.17 -4.16 2.76
CA SER A 141 -12.39 -3.38 3.73
C SER A 141 -10.99 -3.06 3.21
N ILE A 142 -10.46 -1.90 3.59
CA ILE A 142 -9.08 -1.48 3.32
C ILE A 142 -8.20 -2.08 4.44
N ALA A 143 -7.12 -2.80 4.12
CA ALA A 143 -6.35 -3.52 5.12
C ALA A 143 -5.81 -2.62 6.24
N GLN A 144 -5.32 -1.42 5.90
CA GLN A 144 -4.78 -0.46 6.88
C GLN A 144 -5.87 0.13 7.81
N ILE A 145 -7.12 0.17 7.34
CA ILE A 145 -8.29 0.71 8.04
C ILE A 145 -9.48 -0.24 7.85
N GLY A 146 -9.45 -1.37 8.57
CA GLY A 146 -10.32 -2.54 8.35
C GLY A 146 -11.83 -2.25 8.43
N ASP A 147 -12.20 -1.20 9.17
CA ASP A 147 -13.53 -0.60 9.17
C ASP A 147 -13.39 0.92 9.16
N VAL A 148 -13.54 1.52 7.98
CA VAL A 148 -13.33 2.95 7.77
C VAL A 148 -14.34 3.81 8.55
N GLY A 149 -15.52 3.27 8.85
CA GLY A 149 -16.57 4.00 9.58
C GLY A 149 -16.41 3.97 11.09
N LYS A 150 -15.46 3.18 11.62
CA LYS A 150 -15.28 3.03 13.05
C LYS A 150 -14.72 4.31 13.66
N GLU A 151 -15.39 4.80 14.71
CA GLU A 151 -15.04 6.08 15.33
C GLU A 151 -13.60 6.12 15.88
N SER A 152 -13.16 5.02 16.50
CA SER A 152 -11.82 4.88 17.06
C SER A 152 -11.31 3.44 17.02
N ALA A 153 -10.04 3.26 16.71
CA ALA A 153 -9.31 1.99 16.78
C ALA A 153 -7.94 2.21 17.45
N ASN A 154 -7.60 1.37 18.43
CA ASN A 154 -6.32 1.39 19.12
C ASN A 154 -5.42 0.27 18.60
N TYR A 155 -4.22 0.59 18.11
CA TYR A 155 -3.29 -0.40 17.58
C TYR A 155 -1.88 -0.12 18.05
N ARG A 156 -0.99 -1.11 17.95
CA ARG A 156 0.41 -0.95 18.36
C ARG A 156 1.25 -0.62 17.15
N LEU A 157 1.93 0.50 17.16
CA LEU A 157 2.95 0.84 16.18
C LEU A 157 4.32 0.58 16.80
N MET A 158 5.03 -0.42 16.30
CA MET A 158 6.36 -0.78 16.80
C MET A 158 7.40 -0.53 15.73
N ILE A 159 8.37 0.34 16.02
CA ILE A 159 9.45 0.72 15.12
C ILE A 159 10.77 0.40 15.82
N ASP A 160 11.58 -0.45 15.21
CA ASP A 160 12.85 -0.91 15.78
C ASP A 160 13.83 0.26 16.02
N GLU A 161 14.38 0.31 17.23
CA GLU A 161 15.29 1.38 17.69
C GLU A 161 16.57 1.47 16.88
N SER A 162 17.08 0.34 16.38
CA SER A 162 18.37 0.29 15.70
C SER A 162 18.26 0.57 14.20
N THR A 163 17.27 -0.04 13.56
CA THR A 163 17.09 -0.05 12.10
C THR A 163 16.09 1.00 11.63
N GLY A 164 15.19 1.48 12.50
CA GLY A 164 14.07 2.34 12.12
C GLY A 164 13.02 1.64 11.25
N LEU A 165 13.00 0.30 11.23
CA LEU A 165 12.02 -0.49 10.48
C LEU A 165 10.83 -0.82 11.37
N GLU A 166 9.63 -0.72 10.80
CA GLU A 166 8.39 -1.09 11.48
C GLU A 166 8.21 -2.61 11.56
N ASP A 167 7.80 -3.12 12.72
CA ASP A 167 7.21 -4.45 12.84
C ASP A 167 5.80 -4.42 12.24
N ARG A 168 5.75 -4.62 10.92
CA ARG A 168 4.48 -4.68 10.18
C ARG A 168 3.60 -5.84 10.60
N LYS A 169 4.16 -6.91 11.17
CA LYS A 169 3.36 -8.06 11.59
C LYS A 169 2.49 -7.68 12.76
N LEU A 170 3.09 -7.06 13.79
CA LEU A 170 2.38 -6.57 14.96
C LEU A 170 1.48 -5.37 14.61
N SER A 171 2.00 -4.41 13.84
CA SER A 171 1.30 -3.15 13.59
C SER A 171 0.05 -3.34 12.74
N LEU A 172 0.12 -4.19 11.71
CA LEU A 172 -1.02 -4.45 10.85
C LEU A 172 -2.04 -5.40 11.51
N SER A 173 -1.60 -6.46 12.21
CA SER A 173 -2.53 -7.38 12.87
C SER A 173 -3.33 -6.68 13.97
N SER A 174 -2.66 -5.94 14.84
CA SER A 174 -3.31 -5.18 15.92
C SER A 174 -4.24 -4.11 15.37
N SER A 175 -3.89 -3.45 14.26
CA SER A 175 -4.78 -2.49 13.58
C SER A 175 -6.05 -3.17 13.05
N ILE A 176 -5.91 -4.27 12.31
CA ILE A 176 -7.07 -4.97 11.73
C ILE A 176 -8.00 -5.49 12.83
N ASP A 177 -7.46 -6.17 13.84
CA ASP A 177 -8.27 -6.73 14.94
C ASP A 177 -8.96 -5.62 15.73
N SER A 178 -8.27 -4.50 15.95
CA SER A 178 -8.84 -3.34 16.62
C SER A 178 -9.95 -2.69 15.80
N HIS A 179 -9.81 -2.57 14.48
CA HIS A 179 -10.88 -2.07 13.62
C HIS A 179 -12.09 -3.00 13.63
N LEU A 180 -11.88 -4.32 13.55
CA LEU A 180 -12.96 -5.30 13.56
C LEU A 180 -13.59 -5.47 14.96
N GLY A 181 -12.87 -5.14 16.03
CA GLY A 181 -13.31 -5.29 17.41
C GLY A 181 -13.21 -6.73 17.95
N TYR A 182 -12.46 -7.59 17.27
CA TYR A 182 -12.23 -8.98 17.65
C TYR A 182 -10.96 -9.51 16.98
N GLU A 183 -10.35 -10.53 17.56
CA GLU A 183 -9.23 -11.26 16.95
C GLU A 183 -9.69 -11.95 15.66
N ALA A 184 -9.14 -11.49 14.53
CA ALA A 184 -9.50 -11.89 13.18
C ALA A 184 -8.28 -12.35 12.38
N VAL A 185 -7.12 -11.74 12.62
CA VAL A 185 -5.87 -12.06 11.92
C VAL A 185 -5.24 -13.30 12.53
N ARG A 186 -4.99 -14.31 11.69
CA ARG A 186 -4.24 -15.50 12.07
C ARG A 186 -2.74 -15.25 11.97
N GLU A 187 -2.31 -14.66 10.86
CA GLU A 187 -0.89 -14.43 10.60
C GLU A 187 -0.69 -13.27 9.63
N VAL A 188 0.38 -12.52 9.85
CA VAL A 188 0.93 -11.58 8.87
C VAL A 188 2.29 -12.10 8.40
N VAL A 189 2.36 -12.48 7.12
CA VAL A 189 3.60 -12.97 6.48
C VAL A 189 4.28 -11.79 5.79
N TYR A 190 5.41 -11.38 6.36
CA TYR A 190 6.24 -10.29 5.86
C TYR A 190 7.71 -10.56 6.22
N ASP A 191 8.59 -10.44 5.23
CA ASP A 191 10.04 -10.44 5.41
C ASP A 191 10.63 -9.30 4.59
N VAL A 192 11.15 -8.30 5.30
CA VAL A 192 11.75 -7.10 4.72
C VAL A 192 13.02 -7.39 3.91
N LYS A 193 13.73 -8.48 4.22
CA LYS A 193 14.97 -8.86 3.54
C LYS A 193 14.71 -9.64 2.25
N ASP A 194 13.68 -10.48 2.25
CA ASP A 194 13.28 -11.25 1.07
C ASP A 194 12.47 -10.39 0.09
N ASN A 195 11.40 -9.75 0.57
CA ASN A 195 10.54 -8.93 -0.27
C ASN A 195 9.88 -7.79 0.54
N PRO A 196 10.50 -6.59 0.59
CA PRO A 196 9.92 -5.44 1.30
C PRO A 196 8.65 -4.88 0.64
N ASN A 197 8.26 -5.41 -0.52
CA ASN A 197 7.18 -4.87 -1.35
C ASN A 197 5.97 -5.80 -1.41
N ARG A 198 5.99 -6.90 -0.67
CA ARG A 198 4.85 -7.82 -0.55
C ARG A 198 4.60 -8.20 0.90
N LEU A 199 3.34 -8.19 1.29
CA LEU A 199 2.88 -8.66 2.59
C LEU A 199 1.58 -9.45 2.41
N SER A 200 1.44 -10.58 3.11
CA SER A 200 0.18 -11.33 3.16
C SER A 200 -0.43 -11.30 4.55
N VAL A 201 -1.74 -11.10 4.62
CA VAL A 201 -2.54 -11.22 5.84
C VAL A 201 -3.48 -12.41 5.69
N ASP A 202 -3.31 -13.40 6.53
CA ASP A 202 -4.21 -14.54 6.62
C ASP A 202 -5.19 -14.34 7.78
N PHE A 203 -6.47 -14.55 7.51
CA PHE A 203 -7.51 -14.49 8.52
C PHE A 203 -7.80 -15.87 9.11
N ILE A 204 -8.28 -15.88 10.35
CA ILE A 204 -8.85 -17.07 10.97
C ILE A 204 -10.02 -17.54 10.07
N PRO A 205 -10.08 -18.82 9.67
CA PRO A 205 -11.12 -19.33 8.79
C PRO A 205 -12.53 -18.98 9.28
N GLN A 206 -13.39 -18.48 8.37
CA GLN A 206 -14.79 -18.09 8.65
C GLN A 206 -14.95 -16.98 9.72
N ARG A 207 -13.87 -16.34 10.14
CA ARG A 207 -13.90 -15.27 11.17
C ARG A 207 -14.31 -13.92 10.61
N THR A 208 -14.07 -13.68 9.32
CA THR A 208 -14.55 -12.48 8.62
C THR A 208 -15.40 -12.87 7.42
N ARG A 209 -16.42 -12.07 7.11
CA ARG A 209 -17.29 -12.27 5.93
C ARG A 209 -16.64 -11.78 4.63
N ASN A 210 -15.64 -10.91 4.76
CA ASN A 210 -15.12 -10.10 3.65
C ASN A 210 -13.80 -10.66 3.09
N ALA A 211 -13.01 -11.35 3.90
CA ALA A 211 -11.70 -11.86 3.50
C ALA A 211 -11.29 -13.13 4.26
N ASN A 212 -10.70 -14.08 3.54
CA ASN A 212 -9.89 -15.16 4.10
C ASN A 212 -8.40 -14.82 4.04
N ARG A 213 -7.99 -14.05 3.03
CA ARG A 213 -6.62 -13.60 2.83
C ARG A 213 -6.59 -12.25 2.13
N ILE A 214 -5.62 -11.42 2.48
CA ILE A 214 -5.29 -10.18 1.75
C ILE A 214 -3.81 -10.24 1.35
N GLU A 215 -3.52 -9.93 0.10
CA GLU A 215 -2.16 -9.68 -0.38
C GLU A 215 -2.00 -8.18 -0.65
N LEU A 216 -0.96 -7.58 -0.07
CA LEU A 216 -0.58 -6.19 -0.26
C LEU A 216 0.70 -6.12 -1.09
N PHE A 217 0.67 -5.33 -2.15
CA PHE A 217 1.81 -5.03 -3.01
C PHE A 217 2.12 -3.54 -2.95
N TYR A 218 3.29 -3.19 -2.44
CA TYR A 218 3.73 -1.80 -2.33
C TYR A 218 4.43 -1.37 -3.62
N ASN A 219 3.79 -0.47 -4.35
CA ASN A 219 4.24 -0.03 -5.69
C ASN A 219 5.03 1.28 -5.64
N GLY A 220 5.03 1.96 -4.49
CA GLY A 220 5.77 3.20 -4.29
C GLY A 220 5.77 3.60 -2.83
N ARG A 221 6.89 4.20 -2.39
CA ARG A 221 7.04 4.84 -1.10
C ARG A 221 7.74 6.17 -1.30
N ASP A 222 7.32 7.17 -0.53
CA ASP A 222 7.98 8.47 -0.47
C ASP A 222 8.03 8.91 0.98
N ALA A 223 9.13 9.55 1.38
CA ALA A 223 9.35 9.97 2.75
C ALA A 223 10.23 11.21 2.81
N GLU A 224 9.78 12.18 3.60
CA GLU A 224 10.40 13.49 3.74
C GLU A 224 10.40 13.88 5.22
N LEU A 225 11.52 14.43 5.70
CA LEU A 225 11.61 15.05 7.00
C LEU A 225 11.73 16.56 6.81
N VAL A 226 10.69 17.30 7.22
CA VAL A 226 10.62 18.76 7.04
C VAL A 226 10.69 19.49 8.37
N ALA A 227 11.19 20.72 8.34
CA ALA A 227 11.09 21.61 9.49
C ALA A 227 9.63 22.01 9.71
N SER A 228 9.18 22.03 10.96
CA SER A 228 7.84 22.52 11.30
C SER A 228 7.76 24.02 11.03
N THR A 229 6.76 24.43 10.25
CA THR A 229 6.43 25.84 9.99
C THR A 229 5.89 26.56 11.22
N GLU A 230 5.48 25.83 12.26
CA GLU A 230 4.82 26.38 13.44
C GLU A 230 5.78 26.87 14.53
N SER A 231 7.10 26.71 14.41
CA SER A 231 7.96 27.07 15.54
C SER A 231 9.39 27.48 15.20
N ALA A 232 9.81 28.58 15.83
CA ALA A 232 11.19 28.88 16.19
C ALA A 232 11.85 27.83 17.13
N SER A 233 11.20 26.67 17.34
CA SER A 233 11.58 25.62 18.29
C SER A 233 12.33 24.44 17.65
N GLY A 234 12.62 24.48 16.34
CA GLY A 234 13.40 23.45 15.67
C GLY A 234 12.74 22.06 15.56
N LYS A 235 11.42 21.96 15.75
CA LYS A 235 10.69 20.68 15.63
C LYS A 235 10.62 20.23 14.17
N THR A 236 10.69 18.92 13.94
CA THR A 236 10.56 18.31 12.62
C THR A 236 9.20 17.62 12.46
N VAL A 237 8.74 17.55 11.23
CA VAL A 237 7.55 16.82 10.80
C VAL A 237 8.02 15.76 9.82
N PHE A 238 7.65 14.52 10.09
CA PHE A 238 7.91 13.42 9.17
C PHE A 238 6.66 13.16 8.34
N VAL A 239 6.82 13.17 7.03
CA VAL A 239 5.76 12.90 6.08
C VAL A 239 6.17 11.67 5.29
N CYS A 240 5.31 10.66 5.23
CA CYS A 240 5.55 9.50 4.38
C CYS A 240 4.28 9.06 3.65
N SER A 241 4.46 8.32 2.56
CA SER A 241 3.36 7.74 1.80
C SER A 241 3.69 6.34 1.32
N GLU A 242 2.64 5.54 1.19
CA GLU A 242 2.69 4.21 0.61
C GLU A 242 1.58 4.04 -0.42
N PHE A 243 1.94 3.62 -1.63
CA PHE A 243 0.99 3.23 -2.66
C PHE A 243 0.88 1.71 -2.68
N THR A 244 -0.31 1.21 -2.38
CA THR A 244 -0.56 -0.21 -2.16
C THR A 244 -1.64 -0.72 -3.09
N ARG A 245 -1.31 -1.76 -3.86
CA ARG A 245 -2.31 -2.60 -4.51
C ARG A 245 -2.72 -3.70 -3.53
N GLN A 246 -4.00 -3.73 -3.20
CA GLN A 246 -4.59 -4.75 -2.34
C GLN A 246 -5.37 -5.76 -3.19
N VAL A 247 -5.05 -7.04 -3.00
CA VAL A 247 -5.81 -8.16 -3.55
C VAL A 247 -6.45 -8.92 -2.40
N THR A 248 -7.77 -8.84 -2.29
CA THR A 248 -8.53 -9.51 -1.25
C THR A 248 -9.16 -10.78 -1.80
N PHE A 249 -8.93 -11.89 -1.11
CA PHE A 249 -9.51 -13.20 -1.39
C PHE A 249 -10.56 -13.51 -0.32
N GLY A 250 -11.80 -13.74 -0.73
CA GLY A 250 -12.91 -14.09 0.16
C GLY A 250 -13.73 -15.26 -0.38
N LEU A 251 -14.67 -15.74 0.43
CA LEU A 251 -15.68 -16.70 -0.02
C LEU A 251 -16.66 -15.96 -0.94
N SER A 252 -16.91 -16.49 -2.14
CA SER A 252 -18.01 -16.00 -2.97
C SER A 252 -19.34 -16.38 -2.33
N GLN A 253 -20.40 -15.66 -2.70
CA GLN A 253 -21.77 -16.09 -2.44
C GLN A 253 -22.14 -17.31 -3.31
N GLU A 254 -21.40 -17.55 -4.39
CA GLU A 254 -21.54 -18.72 -5.26
C GLU A 254 -20.64 -19.86 -4.78
N PHE A 255 -21.22 -21.05 -4.62
CA PHE A 255 -20.50 -22.24 -4.20
C PHE A 255 -19.40 -22.60 -5.21
N GLY A 256 -18.16 -22.72 -4.75
CA GLY A 256 -17.01 -23.12 -5.57
C GLY A 256 -16.29 -21.99 -6.33
N VAL A 257 -16.75 -20.74 -6.23
CA VAL A 257 -16.07 -19.58 -6.84
C VAL A 257 -15.36 -18.79 -5.74
N ALA A 258 -14.08 -18.46 -5.93
CA ALA A 258 -13.38 -17.57 -5.02
C ALA A 258 -13.73 -16.11 -5.37
N ARG A 259 -14.15 -15.30 -4.39
CA ARG A 259 -14.28 -13.86 -4.59
C ARG A 259 -12.89 -13.25 -4.53
N GLN A 260 -12.44 -12.66 -5.63
CA GLN A 260 -11.24 -11.85 -5.66
C GLN A 260 -11.62 -10.40 -5.98
N ALA A 261 -11.14 -9.46 -5.18
CA ALA A 261 -11.27 -8.05 -5.47
C ALA A 261 -9.89 -7.40 -5.47
N VAL A 262 -9.66 -6.55 -6.46
CA VAL A 262 -8.42 -5.78 -6.58
C VAL A 262 -8.73 -4.31 -6.44
N THR A 263 -7.92 -3.63 -5.61
CA THR A 263 -8.11 -2.23 -5.25
C THR A 263 -6.76 -1.55 -5.09
N ASN A 264 -6.68 -0.25 -5.39
CA ASN A 264 -5.45 0.53 -5.24
C ASN A 264 -5.68 1.65 -4.22
N TYR A 265 -4.76 1.77 -3.27
CA TYR A 265 -4.81 2.76 -2.21
C TYR A 265 -3.51 3.56 -2.13
N GLY A 266 -3.62 4.79 -1.67
CA GLY A 266 -2.50 5.63 -1.27
C GLY A 266 -2.71 6.03 0.18
N HIS A 267 -1.77 5.65 1.04
CA HIS A 267 -1.78 6.04 2.44
C HIS A 267 -0.74 7.13 2.64
N PHE A 268 -1.12 8.22 3.29
CA PHE A 268 -0.26 9.39 3.52
C PHE A 268 -0.28 9.70 5.01
N TRP A 269 0.86 9.52 5.66
CA TRP A 269 1.03 9.81 7.07
C TRP A 269 1.80 11.10 7.26
N THR A 270 1.38 11.87 8.25
CA THR A 270 2.15 12.98 8.79
C THR A 270 2.31 12.77 10.28
N TRP A 271 3.55 12.80 10.77
CA TRP A 271 3.91 12.56 12.16
C TRP A 271 4.71 13.71 12.71
N LYS A 272 4.47 14.05 13.97
CA LYS A 272 5.23 15.04 14.73
C LYS A 272 5.47 14.54 16.14
N SER A 273 6.67 14.81 16.66
CA SER A 273 6.92 14.68 18.08
C SER A 273 6.10 15.71 18.85
N GLY A 274 5.60 15.30 20.01
CA GLY A 274 4.79 16.14 20.88
C GLY A 274 5.62 17.14 21.67
N GLY A 275 5.05 17.63 22.78
CA GLY A 275 5.79 18.47 23.73
C GLY A 275 6.78 17.67 24.57
N ARG A 276 6.59 16.35 24.65
CA ARG A 276 7.36 15.43 25.49
C ARG A 276 7.92 14.27 24.66
N PRO A 277 8.98 13.58 25.15
CA PRO A 277 9.61 12.47 24.43
C PRO A 277 8.68 11.27 24.18
N ASP A 278 7.67 11.08 25.03
CA ASP A 278 6.67 10.01 25.01
C ASP A 278 5.39 10.39 24.24
N GLU A 279 5.43 11.46 23.44
CA GLU A 279 4.24 11.96 22.76
C GLU A 279 4.44 11.93 21.26
N LEU A 280 3.63 11.13 20.58
CA LEU A 280 3.57 11.05 19.13
C LEU A 280 2.16 11.40 18.66
N THR A 281 2.08 12.35 17.74
CA THR A 281 0.81 12.73 17.11
C THR A 281 0.96 12.76 15.60
N GLY A 282 -0.13 12.49 14.90
CA GLY A 282 -0.12 12.46 13.46
C GLY A 282 -1.50 12.46 12.83
N ASN A 283 -1.51 12.31 11.53
CA ASN A 283 -2.71 12.18 10.71
C ASN A 283 -2.45 11.17 9.59
N LEU A 284 -3.48 10.42 9.21
CA LEU A 284 -3.49 9.50 8.09
C LEU A 284 -4.57 9.92 7.10
N LEU A 285 -4.17 10.18 5.85
CA LEU A 285 -5.08 10.25 4.71
C LEU A 285 -4.99 8.94 3.93
N THR A 286 -6.13 8.31 3.66
CA THR A 286 -6.22 7.13 2.78
C THR A 286 -7.02 7.48 1.54
N ALA A 287 -6.34 7.54 0.41
CA ALA A 287 -6.90 7.76 -0.92
C ALA A 287 -7.22 6.42 -1.59
N ALA A 288 -8.41 6.26 -2.18
CA ALA A 288 -8.77 5.11 -2.99
C ALA A 288 -8.84 5.47 -4.47
N TYR A 289 -8.27 4.62 -5.32
CA TYR A 289 -8.16 4.84 -6.77
C TYR A 289 -8.84 3.73 -7.54
N LEU A 290 -9.46 4.09 -8.67
CA LEU A 290 -10.02 3.14 -9.62
C LEU A 290 -8.91 2.27 -10.24
N ASP A 291 -9.16 0.98 -10.34
CA ASP A 291 -8.37 0.06 -11.15
C ASP A 291 -8.86 0.07 -12.61
N PRO A 292 -8.05 -0.28 -13.63
CA PRO A 292 -8.52 -0.38 -15.02
C PRO A 292 -9.74 -1.29 -15.25
N GLN A 293 -10.01 -2.22 -14.32
CA GLN A 293 -11.18 -3.08 -14.36
C GLN A 293 -12.42 -2.46 -13.71
N ASP A 294 -12.29 -1.32 -13.03
CA ASP A 294 -13.37 -0.67 -12.32
C ASP A 294 -14.27 0.15 -13.25
N PRO A 295 -15.58 0.21 -12.97
CA PRO A 295 -16.48 1.14 -13.64
C PRO A 295 -15.95 2.58 -13.51
N MET A 296 -16.08 3.36 -14.57
CA MET A 296 -15.70 4.79 -14.61
C MET A 296 -14.19 5.05 -14.48
N PHE A 297 -13.32 4.02 -14.59
CA PHE A 297 -11.86 4.22 -14.57
C PHE A 297 -11.40 5.30 -15.56
N PHE A 298 -11.92 5.27 -16.80
CA PHE A 298 -11.54 6.23 -17.83
C PHE A 298 -12.04 7.67 -17.57
N ASP A 299 -12.99 7.85 -16.65
CA ASP A 299 -13.48 9.18 -16.26
C ASP A 299 -12.53 9.86 -15.26
N GLU A 300 -11.78 9.08 -14.46
CA GLU A 300 -10.82 9.58 -13.46
C GLU A 300 -9.69 8.55 -13.19
N PRO A 301 -8.73 8.36 -14.13
CA PRO A 301 -7.79 7.25 -14.08
C PRO A 301 -6.65 7.40 -13.04
N SER A 302 -6.40 8.63 -12.59
CA SER A 302 -5.23 8.94 -11.76
C SER A 302 -5.55 9.61 -10.43
N LYS A 303 -6.72 10.21 -10.28
CA LYS A 303 -7.10 10.93 -9.05
C LYS A 303 -7.89 10.02 -8.13
N PRO A 304 -7.92 10.31 -6.81
CA PRO A 304 -8.73 9.50 -5.92
C PRO A 304 -10.22 9.67 -6.20
N VAL A 305 -10.98 8.61 -6.01
CA VAL A 305 -12.45 8.68 -6.00
C VAL A 305 -12.97 9.00 -4.61
N VAL A 306 -12.27 8.57 -3.56
CA VAL A 306 -12.56 8.93 -2.16
C VAL A 306 -11.27 9.10 -1.38
N VAL A 307 -11.25 10.04 -0.45
CA VAL A 307 -10.16 10.21 0.53
C VAL A 307 -10.76 10.19 1.93
N TYR A 308 -10.21 9.33 2.79
CA TYR A 308 -10.56 9.20 4.21
C TYR A 308 -9.51 9.89 5.08
N SER A 309 -9.94 10.50 6.18
CA SER A 309 -9.05 11.19 7.12
C SER A 309 -9.17 10.61 8.53
N HIS A 310 -8.02 10.37 9.16
CA HIS A 310 -7.93 9.90 10.54
C HIS A 310 -6.89 10.71 11.31
N ASP A 311 -7.18 11.02 12.57
CA ASP A 311 -6.17 11.53 13.50
C ASP A 311 -5.49 10.36 14.20
N LEU A 312 -4.18 10.48 14.43
CA LEU A 312 -3.37 9.49 15.12
C LEU A 312 -2.82 10.13 16.38
N VAL A 313 -3.13 9.55 17.53
CA VAL A 313 -2.71 10.08 18.83
C VAL A 313 -2.21 8.92 19.66
N HIS A 314 -1.00 9.00 20.18
CA HIS A 314 -0.60 8.14 21.29
C HIS A 314 -1.24 8.68 22.58
N PRO A 315 -2.26 8.00 23.15
CA PRO A 315 -2.83 8.44 24.41
C PRO A 315 -1.80 8.15 25.50
N LEU A 316 -1.58 9.12 26.39
CA LEU A 316 -0.72 8.87 27.53
C LEU A 316 -1.30 7.73 28.37
N PRO A 317 -0.45 6.87 28.96
CA PRO A 317 -0.90 6.04 30.06
C PRO A 317 -1.51 7.01 31.07
N HIS A 318 -2.77 6.76 31.44
CA HIS A 318 -3.50 7.56 32.42
C HIS A 318 -2.63 7.75 33.66
N CYS A 319 -1.92 8.88 33.77
CA CYS A 319 -1.44 9.34 35.04
C CYS A 319 -2.71 9.68 35.82
N TYR A 320 -3.16 8.75 36.67
CA TYR A 320 -4.06 9.06 37.76
C TYR A 320 -3.36 10.09 38.65
N VAL A 321 -3.46 11.36 38.30
CA VAL A 321 -3.22 12.44 39.25
C VAL A 321 -4.46 12.46 40.13
N VAL A 322 -4.41 11.67 41.21
CA VAL A 322 -5.39 11.75 42.29
C VAL A 322 -5.33 13.18 42.85
N GLY A 323 -6.36 13.98 42.59
CA GLY A 323 -6.60 15.24 43.31
C GLY A 323 -6.19 16.54 42.60
N SER A 324 -6.60 16.78 41.36
CA SER A 324 -6.65 18.16 40.84
C SER A 324 -7.97 18.44 40.12
N PRO A 325 -8.62 19.58 40.41
CA PRO A 325 -9.94 19.89 39.87
C PRO A 325 -9.87 20.06 38.34
N LEU A 326 -10.91 19.56 37.68
CA LEU A 326 -11.18 19.64 36.24
C LEU A 326 -10.87 21.04 35.68
N LEU A 327 -9.65 21.23 35.20
CA LEU A 327 -9.32 22.30 34.27
C LEU A 327 -9.77 21.82 32.89
N GLU A 328 -10.93 22.33 32.51
CA GLU A 328 -11.51 22.27 31.17
C GLU A 328 -10.42 22.63 30.13
N ARG A 329 -9.80 21.60 29.55
CA ARG A 329 -8.78 21.79 28.51
C ARG A 329 -9.49 22.33 27.27
N LYS A 330 -9.44 23.65 27.08
CA LYS A 330 -9.73 24.28 25.79
C LYS A 330 -8.86 23.59 24.74
N SER A 331 -9.53 22.98 23.76
CA SER A 331 -8.93 22.45 22.54
C SER A 331 -8.01 23.52 21.94
N GLN A 332 -6.70 23.30 22.02
CA GLN A 332 -5.74 24.10 21.27
C GLN A 332 -5.86 23.67 19.81
N SER A 333 -6.04 24.65 18.93
CA SER A 333 -6.17 24.49 17.50
C SER A 333 -4.96 23.75 16.93
N TYR A 334 -5.15 22.48 16.60
CA TYR A 334 -4.19 21.70 15.83
C TYR A 334 -4.28 22.16 14.36
N VAL A 335 -3.17 22.13 13.62
CA VAL A 335 -3.21 22.03 12.16
C VAL A 335 -3.82 20.68 11.81
N LEU A 336 -5.14 20.65 11.90
CA LEU A 336 -6.03 19.61 11.44
C LEU A 336 -6.12 19.79 9.92
N ILE A 337 -5.76 18.74 9.17
CA ILE A 337 -6.40 18.54 7.86
C ILE A 337 -7.77 17.91 8.18
N ALA A 338 -8.66 18.70 8.80
CA ALA A 338 -10.07 18.35 8.86
C ALA A 338 -10.67 18.77 7.53
N PHE A 339 -10.98 17.80 6.68
CA PHE A 339 -12.02 18.04 5.70
C PHE A 339 -13.33 18.22 6.45
N GLY A 340 -14.02 19.33 6.19
CA GLY A 340 -15.19 19.76 6.94
C GLY A 340 -16.19 18.62 7.12
N LYS A 341 -16.77 18.54 8.33
CA LYS A 341 -17.93 17.70 8.62
C LYS A 341 -19.03 18.07 7.61
N GLU A 342 -19.32 17.22 6.63
CA GLU A 342 -20.58 17.29 5.90
C GLU A 342 -21.67 16.92 6.91
N THR A 343 -22.25 17.94 7.55
CA THR A 343 -23.44 17.77 8.36
C THR A 343 -24.59 17.42 7.42
N THR A 344 -25.02 16.16 7.43
CA THR A 344 -26.30 15.75 6.85
C THR A 344 -27.39 16.48 7.63
N SER A 345 -27.86 17.64 7.13
CA SER A 345 -29.05 18.27 7.68
C SER A 345 -30.26 17.43 7.27
N GLN A 346 -30.80 16.66 8.21
CA GLN A 346 -32.17 16.18 8.08
C GLN A 346 -33.10 17.40 8.13
N SER A 347 -33.59 17.83 6.97
CA SER A 347 -34.70 18.77 6.91
C SER A 347 -35.98 18.03 7.25
N ASN A 348 -36.58 18.37 8.38
CA ASN A 348 -37.96 18.03 8.70
C ASN A 348 -38.88 18.41 7.54
N ARG A 349 -39.63 17.44 7.02
CA ARG A 349 -40.86 17.71 6.27
C ARG A 349 -41.97 16.79 6.75
N THR A 350 -43.03 17.49 7.09
CA THR A 350 -44.33 17.14 7.65
C THR A 350 -45.04 15.98 6.95
N GLU A 351 -45.67 15.16 7.80
CA GLU A 351 -46.88 14.35 7.65
C GLU A 351 -47.56 14.29 6.27
N GLY A 352 -47.75 13.05 5.79
CA GLY A 352 -48.63 12.69 4.68
C GLY A 352 -48.91 11.19 4.69
N SER A 353 -50.02 10.83 5.33
CA SER A 353 -50.63 9.49 5.41
C SER A 353 -50.77 8.77 4.06
N ALA A 354 -50.38 7.49 3.98
CA ALA A 354 -51.29 6.34 3.74
C ALA A 354 -50.58 5.07 3.20
N ALA A 355 -50.91 3.95 3.86
CA ALA A 355 -51.07 2.57 3.36
C ALA A 355 -49.85 1.71 2.94
N GLY A 356 -49.72 0.54 3.61
CA GLY A 356 -49.27 -0.71 2.95
C GLY A 356 -48.20 -1.56 3.66
N LEU A 357 -48.57 -2.25 4.75
CA LEU A 357 -47.94 -3.52 5.21
C LEU A 357 -48.17 -4.66 4.18
N PRO A 358 -47.55 -5.87 4.26
CA PRO A 358 -46.93 -6.56 5.43
C PRO A 358 -45.51 -7.15 5.15
N PHE A 359 -44.62 -7.41 6.11
CA PHE A 359 -44.63 -8.30 7.30
C PHE A 359 -44.84 -9.79 6.99
N PHE A 360 -43.74 -10.55 6.89
CA PHE A 360 -43.56 -11.98 7.22
C PHE A 360 -42.03 -12.23 7.16
N GLY A 361 -41.37 -12.98 8.03
CA GLY A 361 -41.80 -13.80 9.14
C GLY A 361 -40.56 -14.58 9.59
N GLU A 362 -40.18 -14.38 10.84
CA GLU A 362 -39.22 -15.19 11.57
C GLU A 362 -39.86 -16.54 11.88
N VAL A 363 -39.18 -17.64 11.56
CA VAL A 363 -39.50 -18.97 12.12
C VAL A 363 -38.21 -19.57 12.64
N ALA A 364 -38.14 -19.65 13.96
CA ALA A 364 -37.19 -20.47 14.68
C ALA A 364 -37.55 -21.96 14.55
N LYS A 365 -36.56 -22.77 14.19
CA LYS A 365 -36.23 -24.04 14.85
C LYS A 365 -34.80 -24.44 14.51
#